data_AF-A0A524NDU4-F1
#
_entry.id   AF-A0A524NDU4-F1
#
_cell.length_a   1.000
_cell.length_b   1.000
_cell.length_c   1.000
_cell.angle_alpha   90.00
_cell.angle_beta   90.00
_cell.angle_gamma   90.00
#
_symmetry.space_group_name_H-M   'P 1'
#
loop_
_entity.id
_entity.type
_entity.pdbx_description
1 polymer ?
#
loop_
_entity_poly.entity_id
_entity_poly.type
_entity_poly.pdbx_seq_one_letter_code
_entity_poly.pdbx_strand_id
1 'polypeptide(L)'
;MTKLEPLTKRSIQLLNTLYEKGTSTNTYTLRVKQDELSNQLGVSRQALNVHLRKLKNRGYIRTGRGFIDVTEKGLNALGVSTTPAFILLKVSPIKRIHVYEQIHELSVSRVFRITGEVDALIIVERENLDEILKKLYRIDGIECTRSYVTIEVIK
;
A
#
# COMPACT_ATOMS: atom_id res chain seq x y z
N MET A 1 -10.99 20.88 15.03
CA MET A 1 -11.00 20.68 13.56
C MET A 1 -10.36 21.89 12.91
N THR A 2 -9.17 21.74 12.34
CA THR A 2 -8.51 22.80 11.55
C THR A 2 -9.34 23.06 10.30
N LYS A 3 -9.83 24.29 10.11
CA LYS A 3 -10.45 24.71 8.85
C LYS A 3 -9.42 24.54 7.74
N LEU A 4 -9.69 23.67 6.77
CA LEU A 4 -8.91 23.58 5.55
C LEU A 4 -9.08 24.89 4.78
N GLU A 5 -8.03 25.70 4.72
CA GLU A 5 -8.02 26.89 3.86
C GLU A 5 -8.17 26.45 2.40
N PRO A 6 -9.02 27.13 1.61
CA PRO A 6 -9.21 26.79 0.21
C PRO A 6 -7.92 27.03 -0.59
N LEU A 7 -7.53 26.06 -1.42
CA LEU A 7 -6.34 26.17 -2.27
C LEU A 7 -6.50 27.30 -3.29
N THR A 8 -5.44 28.08 -3.51
CA THR A 8 -5.43 29.10 -4.56
C THR A 8 -5.49 28.46 -5.96
N LYS A 9 -5.98 29.21 -6.95
CA LYS A 9 -6.01 28.78 -8.37
C LYS A 9 -4.62 28.31 -8.86
N ARG A 10 -3.55 28.97 -8.42
CA ARG A 10 -2.17 28.62 -8.78
C ARG A 10 -1.72 27.31 -8.12
N SER A 11 -2.09 27.08 -6.86
CA SER A 11 -1.81 25.82 -6.16
C SER A 11 -2.51 24.63 -6.84
N ILE A 12 -3.77 24.83 -7.28
CA ILE A 12 -4.52 23.81 -8.01
C ILE A 12 -3.86 23.51 -9.37
N GLN A 13 -3.46 24.54 -10.12
CA GLN A 13 -2.77 24.37 -11.39
C GLN A 13 -1.44 23.60 -11.24
N LEU A 14 -0.69 23.87 -10.17
CA LEU A 14 0.52 23.13 -9.85
C LEU A 14 0.21 21.66 -9.55
N LEU A 15 -0.78 21.37 -8.70
CA LEU A 15 -1.17 20.00 -8.39
C LEU A 15 -1.61 19.22 -9.63
N ASN A 16 -2.40 19.84 -10.51
CA ASN A 16 -2.81 19.21 -11.77
C ASN A 16 -1.60 18.89 -12.65
N THR A 17 -0.67 19.85 -12.80
CA THR A 17 0.55 19.64 -13.59
C THR A 17 1.40 18.49 -13.02
N LEU A 18 1.49 18.38 -11.69
CA LEU A 18 2.22 17.30 -11.01
C LEU A 18 1.52 15.95 -11.15
N TYR A 19 0.19 15.93 -11.11
CA TYR A 19 -0.62 14.71 -11.29
C TYR A 19 -0.53 14.19 -12.72
N GLU A 20 -0.71 15.07 -13.71
CA GLU A 20 -0.66 14.70 -15.13
C GLU A 20 0.72 14.19 -15.57
N LYS A 21 1.79 14.75 -15.00
CA LYS A 21 3.18 14.35 -15.30
C LYS A 21 3.70 13.27 -14.36
N GLY A 22 2.99 13.01 -13.27
CA GLY A 22 3.36 12.05 -12.26
C GLY A 22 3.10 10.62 -12.73
N THR A 23 3.88 9.69 -12.19
CA THR A 23 3.59 8.25 -12.31
C THR A 23 3.20 7.75 -10.94
N SER A 24 2.06 7.07 -10.85
CA SER A 24 1.66 6.36 -9.63
C SER A 24 2.54 5.12 -9.51
N THR A 25 3.23 4.98 -8.39
CA THR A 25 4.11 3.84 -8.11
C THR A 25 3.86 3.33 -6.70
N ASN A 26 3.73 2.01 -6.54
CA ASN A 26 3.73 1.38 -5.21
C ASN A 26 5.17 1.33 -4.69
N THR A 27 5.46 2.05 -3.60
CA THR A 27 6.80 2.10 -3.00
C THR A 27 6.72 2.00 -1.48
N TYR A 28 7.73 1.39 -0.86
CA TYR A 28 7.89 1.42 0.60
C TYR A 28 8.81 2.57 0.97
N THR A 29 8.27 3.58 1.64
CA THR A 29 9.01 4.79 2.03
C THR A 29 9.58 4.65 3.43
N LEU A 30 10.91 4.65 3.54
CA LEU A 30 11.64 4.77 4.79
C LEU A 30 12.03 6.23 5.05
N ARG A 31 11.65 6.78 6.20
CA ARG A 31 12.04 8.13 6.66
C ARG A 31 13.01 8.02 7.83
N VAL A 32 14.26 7.72 7.52
CA VAL A 32 15.33 7.56 8.50
C VAL A 32 16.53 8.41 8.09
N LYS A 33 17.24 8.98 9.08
CA LYS A 33 18.48 9.70 8.80
C LYS A 33 19.56 8.73 8.36
N GLN A 34 20.38 9.14 7.41
CA GLN A 34 21.39 8.26 6.85
C GLN A 34 22.42 7.77 7.88
N ASP A 35 22.75 8.60 8.88
CA ASP A 35 23.66 8.23 9.97
C ASP A 35 23.07 7.11 10.85
N GLU A 36 21.78 7.20 11.13
CA GLU A 36 21.05 6.20 11.88
C GLU A 36 20.97 4.88 11.10
N LEU A 37 20.64 4.96 9.81
CA LEU A 37 20.62 3.79 8.92
C LEU A 37 22.00 3.13 8.79
N SER A 38 23.09 3.90 8.73
CA SER A 38 24.44 3.34 8.67
C SER A 38 24.81 2.62 9.97
N ASN A 39 24.40 3.17 11.11
CA ASN A 39 24.64 2.54 12.42
C ASN A 39 23.85 1.23 12.56
N GLN A 40 22.57 1.22 12.17
CA GLN A 40 21.72 0.02 12.19
C GLN A 40 22.28 -1.10 11.31
N LEU A 41 22.86 -0.75 10.16
CA LEU A 41 23.45 -1.71 9.22
C LEU A 41 24.91 -2.07 9.54
N GLY A 42 25.52 -1.46 10.57
CA GLY A 42 26.91 -1.71 10.95
C GLY A 42 27.93 -1.31 9.88
N VAL A 43 27.62 -0.32 9.03
CA VAL A 43 28.48 0.13 7.93
C VAL A 43 28.85 1.60 8.08
N SER A 44 29.96 2.02 7.45
CA SER A 44 30.27 3.45 7.39
C SER A 44 29.27 4.20 6.51
N ARG A 45 29.09 5.49 6.76
CA ARG A 45 28.23 6.36 5.94
C ARG A 45 28.68 6.39 4.47
N GLN A 46 29.99 6.31 4.22
CA GLN A 46 30.58 6.25 2.89
C GLN A 46 30.21 4.94 2.19
N ALA A 47 30.32 3.80 2.88
CA ALA A 47 29.92 2.51 2.35
C ALA A 47 28.42 2.48 2.02
N LEU A 48 27.57 2.96 2.95
CA LEU A 48 26.14 3.07 2.72
C LEU A 48 25.82 3.92 1.47
N ASN A 49 26.49 5.06 1.29
CA ASN A 49 26.32 5.91 0.10
C ASN A 49 26.67 5.19 -1.20
N VAL A 50 27.74 4.39 -1.22
CA VAL A 50 28.12 3.59 -2.39
C VAL A 50 27.03 2.57 -2.73
N HIS A 51 26.48 1.87 -1.72
CA HIS A 51 25.39 0.90 -1.92
C HIS A 51 24.10 1.57 -2.39
N LEU A 52 23.67 2.66 -1.74
CA LEU A 52 22.47 3.40 -2.13
C LEU A 52 22.58 3.93 -3.57
N ARG A 53 23.75 4.42 -3.99
CA ARG A 53 23.97 4.85 -5.37
C ARG A 53 23.84 3.70 -6.36
N LYS A 54 24.41 2.53 -6.07
CA LYS A 54 24.28 1.33 -6.92
C LYS A 54 22.82 0.87 -7.05
N LEU A 55 22.09 0.81 -5.94
CA LEU A 55 20.68 0.42 -5.93
C LEU A 55 19.80 1.43 -6.68
N LYS A 56 20.06 2.72 -6.50
CA LYS A 56 19.38 3.81 -7.20
C LYS A 56 19.60 3.74 -8.71
N ASN A 57 20.85 3.54 -9.15
CA ASN A 57 21.19 3.44 -10.57
C ASN A 57 20.53 2.24 -11.27
N ARG A 58 20.28 1.15 -10.52
CA ARG A 58 19.55 -0.02 -11.02
C ARG A 58 18.04 0.14 -10.96
N GLY A 59 17.54 1.24 -10.38
CA GLY A 59 16.12 1.52 -10.23
C GLY A 59 15.44 0.75 -9.10
N TYR A 60 16.19 0.12 -8.19
CA TYR A 60 15.63 -0.62 -7.04
C TYR A 60 15.17 0.30 -5.91
N ILE A 61 15.77 1.49 -5.81
CA ILE A 61 15.35 2.49 -4.83
C ILE A 61 15.27 3.88 -5.48
N ARG A 62 14.46 4.77 -4.90
CA ARG A 62 14.50 6.22 -5.13
C ARG A 62 14.91 6.88 -3.83
N THR A 63 15.67 7.97 -3.94
CA THR A 63 16.16 8.71 -2.76
C THR A 63 15.80 10.17 -2.94
N GLY A 64 15.20 10.79 -1.93
CA GLY A 64 15.00 12.23 -1.88
C GLY A 64 15.56 12.85 -0.61
N ARG A 65 15.15 14.07 -0.30
CA ARG A 65 15.54 14.71 0.96
C ARG A 65 14.79 14.02 2.12
N GLY A 66 15.52 13.23 2.90
CA GLY A 66 14.99 12.59 4.11
C GLY A 66 14.13 11.35 3.89
N PHE A 67 14.17 10.75 2.70
CA PHE A 67 13.50 9.48 2.46
C PHE A 67 14.26 8.58 1.47
N ILE A 68 14.06 7.28 1.65
CA ILE A 68 14.47 6.24 0.71
C ILE A 68 13.20 5.43 0.41
N ASP A 69 12.83 5.38 -0.85
CA ASP A 69 11.75 4.53 -1.34
C ASP A 69 12.34 3.26 -1.94
N VAL A 70 11.85 2.10 -1.52
CA VAL A 70 12.05 0.86 -2.29
C VAL A 70 11.03 0.86 -3.42
N THR A 71 11.49 0.80 -4.66
CA THR A 71 10.59 0.78 -5.82
C THR A 71 9.94 -0.58 -5.96
N GLU A 72 8.88 -0.68 -6.76
CA GLU A 72 8.31 -1.96 -7.18
C GLU A 72 9.37 -2.94 -7.73
N LYS A 73 10.31 -2.43 -8.54
CA LYS A 73 11.44 -3.24 -9.02
C LYS A 73 12.31 -3.77 -7.86
N GLY A 74 12.53 -2.94 -6.83
CA GLY A 74 13.26 -3.32 -5.62
C GLY A 74 12.52 -4.38 -4.81
N LEU A 75 11.22 -4.24 -4.64
CA LEU A 75 10.36 -5.19 -3.94
C LEU A 75 10.32 -6.54 -4.65
N ASN A 76 10.14 -6.53 -5.97
CA ASN A 76 10.19 -7.75 -6.78
C ASN A 76 11.55 -8.46 -6.68
N ALA A 77 12.65 -7.71 -6.58
CA ALA A 77 13.98 -8.29 -6.36
C ALA A 77 14.16 -8.91 -4.96
N LEU A 78 13.34 -8.50 -3.98
CA LEU A 78 13.26 -9.11 -2.65
C LEU A 78 12.26 -10.27 -2.59
N GLY A 79 11.57 -10.58 -3.70
CA GLY A 79 10.49 -11.58 -3.74
C GLY A 79 9.17 -11.09 -3.16
N VAL A 80 9.06 -9.79 -2.83
CA VAL A 80 7.84 -9.17 -2.32
C VAL A 80 6.90 -8.87 -3.48
N SER A 81 5.71 -9.48 -3.46
CA SER A 81 4.70 -9.28 -4.51
C SER A 81 4.01 -7.93 -4.33
N THR A 82 4.26 -6.99 -5.23
CA THR A 82 3.49 -5.72 -5.32
C THR A 82 2.09 -5.91 -5.88
N THR A 83 1.82 -7.06 -6.52
CA THR A 83 0.50 -7.34 -7.07
C THR A 83 -0.49 -7.63 -5.94
N PRO A 84 -1.60 -6.88 -5.83
CA PRO A 84 -2.57 -7.10 -4.77
C PRO A 84 -3.36 -8.38 -5.02
N ALA A 85 -4.00 -8.89 -3.97
CA ALA A 85 -5.14 -9.77 -4.09
C ALA A 85 -6.41 -9.02 -3.66
N PHE A 86 -7.53 -9.43 -4.23
CA PHE A 86 -8.83 -8.86 -3.97
C PHE A 86 -9.70 -9.88 -3.26
N ILE A 87 -10.43 -9.45 -2.23
CA ILE A 87 -11.43 -10.28 -1.55
C ILE A 87 -12.76 -9.56 -1.65
N LEU A 88 -13.73 -10.18 -2.31
CA LEU A 88 -15.12 -9.74 -2.31
C LEU A 88 -15.89 -10.46 -1.20
N LEU A 89 -16.66 -9.70 -0.46
CA LEU A 89 -17.44 -10.19 0.66
C LEU A 89 -18.92 -9.97 0.42
N LYS A 90 -19.71 -11.02 0.66
CA LYS A 90 -21.14 -10.91 0.86
C LYS A 90 -21.44 -11.02 2.35
N VAL A 91 -22.20 -10.07 2.85
CA VAL A 91 -22.45 -9.89 4.27
C VAL A 91 -23.94 -9.93 4.54
N SER A 92 -24.32 -10.64 5.59
CA SER A 92 -25.71 -10.71 6.02
C SER A 92 -26.25 -9.32 6.33
N PRO A 93 -27.39 -8.89 5.74
CA PRO A 93 -27.90 -7.53 5.91
C PRO A 93 -28.07 -7.09 7.37
N ILE A 94 -28.44 -8.03 8.24
CA ILE A 94 -28.70 -7.79 9.67
C ILE A 94 -27.40 -7.55 10.45
N LYS A 95 -26.27 -8.13 9.99
CA LYS A 95 -24.98 -8.08 10.68
C LYS A 95 -23.97 -7.13 10.04
N ARG A 96 -24.35 -6.37 9.01
CA ARG A 96 -23.45 -5.47 8.27
C ARG A 96 -22.63 -4.53 9.15
N ILE A 97 -23.26 -3.88 10.13
CA ILE A 97 -22.57 -2.94 11.02
C ILE A 97 -21.48 -3.67 11.80
N HIS A 98 -21.83 -4.79 12.44
CA HIS A 98 -20.90 -5.64 13.19
C HIS A 98 -19.72 -6.12 12.33
N VAL A 99 -20.01 -6.61 11.12
CA VAL A 99 -18.97 -7.10 10.21
C VAL A 99 -18.03 -5.98 9.77
N TYR A 100 -18.53 -4.78 9.47
CA TYR A 100 -17.67 -3.66 9.09
C TYR A 100 -16.79 -3.17 10.23
N GLU A 101 -17.29 -3.16 11.46
CA GLU A 101 -16.49 -2.86 12.65
C GLU A 101 -15.32 -3.85 12.80
N GLN A 102 -15.58 -5.16 12.65
CA GLN A 102 -14.51 -6.16 12.72
C GLN A 102 -13.52 -6.08 11.55
N ILE A 103 -13.99 -5.75 10.34
CA ILE A 103 -13.12 -5.55 9.17
C ILE A 103 -12.20 -4.34 9.36
N HIS A 104 -12.65 -3.28 10.06
CA HIS A 104 -11.83 -2.11 10.37
C HIS A 104 -10.60 -2.43 11.23
N GLU A 105 -10.64 -3.52 12.00
CA GLU A 105 -9.52 -3.97 12.83
C GLU A 105 -8.46 -4.76 12.04
N LEU A 106 -8.79 -5.17 10.80
CA LEU A 106 -7.86 -5.92 9.96
C LEU A 106 -6.77 -5.01 9.39
N SER A 107 -5.51 -5.43 9.52
CA SER A 107 -4.38 -4.79 8.87
C SER A 107 -4.36 -5.13 7.37
N VAL A 108 -5.18 -4.42 6.59
CA VAL A 108 -5.31 -4.59 5.13
C VAL A 108 -4.98 -3.28 4.40
N SER A 109 -4.63 -3.38 3.11
CA SER A 109 -4.21 -2.21 2.34
C SER A 109 -5.35 -1.21 2.17
N ARG A 110 -6.53 -1.68 1.75
CA ARG A 110 -7.76 -0.88 1.60
C ARG A 110 -9.01 -1.73 1.74
N VAL A 111 -10.09 -1.13 2.24
CA VAL A 111 -11.44 -1.71 2.29
C VAL A 111 -12.42 -0.72 1.67
N PHE A 112 -13.32 -1.23 0.82
CA PHE A 112 -14.38 -0.46 0.21
C PHE A 112 -15.72 -1.11 0.53
N ARG A 113 -16.66 -0.32 1.05
CA ARG A 113 -18.07 -0.67 0.98
C ARG A 113 -18.58 -0.34 -0.41
N ILE A 114 -19.18 -1.32 -1.08
CA ILE A 114 -19.65 -1.17 -2.46
C ILE A 114 -21.12 -1.55 -2.57
N THR A 115 -21.75 -1.09 -3.65
CA THR A 115 -23.09 -1.54 -4.05
C THR A 115 -22.97 -2.64 -5.10
N GLY A 116 -23.97 -3.53 -5.19
CA GLY A 116 -24.00 -4.61 -6.17
C GLY A 116 -24.33 -5.96 -5.53
N GLU A 117 -23.84 -7.04 -6.14
CA GLU A 117 -24.06 -8.42 -5.65
C GLU A 117 -23.30 -8.75 -4.36
N VAL A 118 -22.29 -7.96 -4.05
CA VAL A 118 -21.39 -8.09 -2.91
C VAL A 118 -21.38 -6.77 -2.15
N ASP A 119 -21.05 -6.82 -0.86
CA ASP A 119 -21.19 -5.71 0.07
C ASP A 119 -19.86 -4.99 0.32
N ALA A 120 -18.72 -5.70 0.20
CA ALA A 120 -17.40 -5.13 0.39
C ALA A 120 -16.33 -5.71 -0.55
N LEU A 121 -15.33 -4.88 -0.87
CA LEU A 121 -14.10 -5.23 -1.57
C LEU A 121 -12.91 -4.89 -0.67
N ILE A 122 -12.05 -5.88 -0.42
CA ILE A 122 -10.82 -5.71 0.33
C ILE A 122 -9.63 -5.90 -0.61
N ILE A 123 -8.68 -4.98 -0.56
CA ILE A 123 -7.39 -5.07 -1.22
C ILE A 123 -6.36 -5.48 -0.16
N VAL A 124 -5.66 -6.58 -0.41
CA VAL A 124 -4.60 -7.10 0.45
C VAL A 124 -3.33 -7.32 -0.35
N GLU A 125 -2.19 -7.33 0.35
CA GLU A 125 -0.95 -7.86 -0.20
C GLU A 125 -1.13 -9.38 -0.42
N ARG A 126 -0.63 -9.90 -1.54
CA ARG A 126 -0.80 -11.31 -1.92
C ARG A 126 -0.30 -12.27 -0.83
N GLU A 127 0.79 -11.92 -0.16
CA GLU A 127 1.40 -12.71 0.91
C GLU A 127 0.49 -12.84 2.13
N ASN A 128 -0.35 -11.83 2.39
CA ASN A 128 -1.24 -11.80 3.56
C ASN A 128 -2.62 -12.41 3.26
N LEU A 129 -2.89 -12.85 2.03
CA LEU A 129 -4.22 -13.30 1.60
C LEU A 129 -4.76 -14.44 2.47
N ASP A 130 -3.97 -15.48 2.71
CA ASP A 130 -4.40 -16.65 3.48
C ASP A 130 -4.71 -16.29 4.94
N GLU A 131 -3.87 -15.46 5.57
CA GLU A 131 -4.09 -15.00 6.94
C GLU A 131 -5.37 -14.17 7.06
N ILE A 132 -5.59 -13.25 6.11
CA ILE A 132 -6.79 -12.40 6.10
C ILE A 132 -8.05 -13.25 5.84
N LEU A 133 -8.01 -14.21 4.92
CA LEU A 133 -9.15 -15.11 4.69
C LEU A 133 -9.51 -15.92 5.94
N LYS A 134 -8.50 -16.42 6.68
CA LYS A 134 -8.72 -17.12 7.96
C LYS A 134 -9.37 -16.22 9.01
N LYS A 135 -8.99 -14.94 9.07
CA LYS A 135 -9.61 -13.95 9.96
C LYS A 135 -11.06 -13.66 9.57
N LEU A 136 -11.30 -13.42 8.27
CA LEU A 136 -12.63 -13.17 7.73
C LEU A 136 -13.59 -14.35 7.96
N TYR A 137 -13.12 -15.59 7.81
CA TYR A 137 -13.94 -16.77 8.07
C TYR A 137 -14.47 -16.87 9.52
N ARG A 138 -13.81 -16.21 10.47
CA ARG A 138 -14.21 -16.18 11.88
C ARG A 138 -15.23 -15.08 12.20
N ILE A 139 -15.48 -14.17 11.28
CA ILE A 139 -16.41 -13.05 11.47
C ILE A 139 -17.82 -13.55 11.24
N ASP A 140 -18.63 -13.49 12.29
CA ASP A 140 -20.04 -13.85 12.21
C ASP A 140 -20.82 -12.84 11.36
N GLY A 141 -21.56 -13.34 10.37
CA GLY A 141 -22.31 -12.53 9.42
C GLY A 141 -21.68 -12.37 8.05
N ILE A 142 -20.47 -12.90 7.82
CA ILE A 142 -19.96 -13.08 6.46
C ILE A 142 -20.61 -14.33 5.85
N GLU A 143 -21.36 -14.15 4.77
CA GLU A 143 -22.07 -15.23 4.08
C GLU A 143 -21.22 -15.88 2.99
N CYS A 144 -20.40 -15.09 2.30
CA CYS A 144 -19.56 -15.58 1.21
C CYS A 144 -18.30 -14.73 1.06
N THR A 145 -17.19 -15.40 0.75
CA THR A 145 -15.92 -14.77 0.41
C THR A 145 -15.46 -15.27 -0.97
N ARG A 146 -15.01 -14.36 -1.83
CA ARG A 146 -14.43 -14.69 -3.14
C ARG A 146 -13.10 -13.97 -3.29
N SER A 147 -12.01 -14.73 -3.40
CA SER A 147 -10.66 -14.18 -3.58
C SER A 147 -10.24 -14.20 -5.04
N TYR A 148 -9.60 -13.12 -5.51
CA TYR A 148 -9.03 -12.98 -6.83
C TYR A 148 -7.56 -12.59 -6.69
N VAL A 149 -6.66 -13.42 -7.20
CA VAL A 149 -5.23 -13.13 -7.23
C VAL A 149 -4.93 -12.42 -8.54
N THR A 150 -4.27 -11.26 -8.47
CA THR A 150 -3.86 -10.52 -9.66
C THR A 150 -2.85 -11.34 -10.45
N ILE A 151 -3.11 -11.53 -11.74
CA ILE A 151 -2.16 -12.13 -12.70
C ILE A 151 -1.21 -11.06 -13.21
N GLU A 152 -1.76 -9.91 -13.62
CA GLU A 152 -1.02 -8.79 -14.19
C GLU A 152 -1.73 -7.47 -13.86
N VAL A 153 -0.97 -6.41 -13.63
CA VAL A 153 -1.47 -5.03 -13.56
C VAL A 153 -1.35 -4.40 -14.94
N ILE A 154 -2.49 -4.15 -15.58
CA ILE A 154 -2.54 -3.57 -16.93
C ILE A 154 -2.26 -2.04 -16.90
N LYS A 155 -2.61 -1.37 -15.80
CA LYS A 155 -2.46 0.07 -15.62
C LYS A 155 -2.39 0.48 -14.15
#